data_AF-A0A7K2JRF3-F1
#
_entry.id   AF-A0A7K2JRF3-F1
#
_cell.length_a   1.000
_cell.length_b   1.000
_cell.length_c   1.000
_cell.angle_alpha   90.00
_cell.angle_beta   90.00
_cell.angle_gamma   90.00
#
_symmetry.space_group_name_H-M   'P 1'
#
loop_
_entity.id
_entity.type
_entity.pdbx_description
1 polymer ?
#
loop_
_entity_poly.entity_id
_entity_poly.type
_entity_poly.pdbx_seq_one_letter_code
_entity_poly.pdbx_strand_id
1 'polypeptide(L)'
;MGTDPMADDAYQPTGTNEEQEDAAPLDLQDAVDERDYDDTLDEGYSPPEKPLGVTKYGTTAAEQHDGETLDQRLSQEVPDVSAPDGDGVGDKPGGEGEPVDPEA
;
A
#
# COMPACT_ATOMS: atom_id res chain seq x y z
N MET A 1 -44.72 3.09 44.98
CA MET A 1 -43.48 3.38 44.23
C MET A 1 -42.42 2.39 44.70
N GLY A 2 -42.17 1.35 43.92
CA GLY A 2 -41.14 0.36 44.23
C GLY A 2 -39.76 0.92 43.90
N THR A 3 -38.82 0.74 44.81
CA THR A 3 -37.39 0.96 44.59
C THR A 3 -36.83 -0.29 43.91
N ASP A 4 -37.02 -0.37 42.60
CA ASP A 4 -36.35 -1.40 41.79
C ASP A 4 -34.89 -0.96 41.58
N PRO A 5 -33.88 -1.79 41.88
CA PRO A 5 -32.51 -1.48 41.51
C PRO A 5 -32.43 -1.45 39.99
N MET A 6 -32.29 -0.25 39.43
CA MET A 6 -32.03 -0.08 38.00
C MET A 6 -30.77 -0.87 37.65
N ALA A 7 -30.75 -1.49 36.46
CA ALA A 7 -29.71 -2.37 35.96
C ALA A 7 -28.32 -1.73 35.74
N ASP A 8 -28.06 -0.59 36.37
CA ASP A 8 -26.80 0.18 36.37
C ASP A 8 -25.79 -0.38 37.40
N ASP A 9 -26.25 -1.15 38.40
CA ASP A 9 -25.37 -1.86 39.37
C ASP A 9 -24.88 -3.23 38.84
N ALA A 10 -25.16 -3.56 37.58
CA ALA A 10 -24.56 -4.72 36.93
C ALA A 10 -23.07 -4.42 36.72
N TYR A 11 -22.21 -5.17 37.40
CA TYR A 11 -20.76 -5.18 37.20
C TYR A 11 -20.45 -5.18 35.69
N GLN A 12 -19.99 -4.05 35.18
CA GLN A 12 -19.42 -3.92 33.84
C GLN A 12 -17.91 -4.14 33.98
N PRO A 13 -17.36 -5.33 33.64
CA PRO A 13 -15.94 -5.41 33.35
C PRO A 13 -15.75 -4.58 32.06
N THR A 14 -14.93 -3.55 31.97
CA THR A 14 -13.55 -3.44 32.42
C THR A 14 -13.20 -1.96 32.67
N GLY A 15 -12.91 -1.62 33.93
CA GLY A 15 -12.54 -0.27 34.39
C GLY A 15 -11.07 0.11 34.20
N THR A 16 -10.28 -0.71 33.52
CA THR A 16 -8.92 -0.39 33.11
C THR A 16 -8.73 -1.04 31.74
N ASN A 17 -8.12 -0.34 30.80
CA ASN A 17 -7.40 -1.00 29.71
C ASN A 17 -6.26 -1.81 30.37
N GLU A 18 -6.59 -2.91 31.05
CA GLU A 18 -5.67 -4.03 31.12
C GLU A 18 -5.36 -4.29 29.65
N GLU A 19 -4.10 -4.06 29.27
CA GLU A 19 -3.60 -4.34 27.93
C GLU A 19 -4.23 -5.66 27.50
N GLN A 20 -5.15 -5.60 26.54
CA GLN A 20 -5.67 -6.80 25.93
C GLN A 20 -4.39 -7.47 25.40
N GLU A 21 -3.98 -8.60 25.99
CA GLU A 21 -2.85 -9.36 25.48
C GLU A 21 -3.08 -9.68 23.98
N ASP A 22 -4.35 -9.76 23.56
CA ASP A 22 -4.83 -9.89 22.18
C ASP A 22 -4.86 -8.60 21.33
N ALA A 23 -4.56 -7.41 21.88
CA ALA A 23 -4.44 -6.17 21.09
C ALA A 23 -3.01 -5.88 20.64
N ALA A 24 -2.05 -6.69 21.07
CA ALA A 24 -0.73 -6.69 20.45
C ALA A 24 -0.87 -7.20 19.00
N PRO A 25 -0.13 -6.62 18.03
CA PRO A 25 0.03 -7.25 16.74
C PRO A 25 0.44 -8.71 16.93
N LEU A 26 -0.27 -9.63 16.28
CA LEU A 26 0.08 -11.06 16.33
C LEU A 26 1.53 -11.24 15.87
N ASP A 27 2.26 -12.14 16.53
CA ASP A 27 3.53 -12.59 15.98
C ASP A 27 3.25 -13.24 14.62
N LEU A 28 4.01 -12.87 13.59
CA LEU A 28 3.79 -13.39 12.24
C LEU A 28 3.99 -14.92 12.22
N GLN A 29 4.85 -15.43 13.11
CA GLN A 29 5.07 -16.86 13.31
C GLN A 29 3.86 -17.61 13.91
N ASP A 30 2.95 -16.90 14.58
CA ASP A 30 1.76 -17.49 15.23
C ASP A 30 0.45 -17.12 14.52
N ALA A 31 0.52 -16.29 13.47
CA ALA A 31 -0.63 -15.84 12.69
C ALA A 31 -1.05 -16.88 11.64
N VAL A 32 -2.34 -17.18 11.58
CA VAL A 32 -2.90 -18.11 10.56
C VAL A 32 -2.82 -17.46 9.18
N ASP A 33 -2.44 -18.25 8.18
CA ASP A 33 -2.27 -17.85 6.78
C ASP A 33 -1.19 -16.80 6.51
N GLU A 34 -0.36 -16.50 7.52
CA GLU A 34 0.81 -15.65 7.35
C GLU A 34 2.05 -16.48 7.04
N ARG A 35 3.07 -15.85 6.44
CA ARG A 35 4.27 -16.57 6.01
C ARG A 35 5.16 -16.88 7.21
N ASP A 36 5.64 -18.12 7.29
CA ASP A 36 6.58 -18.55 8.31
C ASP A 36 7.96 -17.91 8.08
N TYR A 37 8.75 -17.81 9.15
CA TYR A 37 10.12 -17.29 9.07
C TYR A 37 10.97 -18.06 8.04
N ASP A 38 10.80 -19.38 7.95
CA ASP A 38 11.50 -20.22 6.98
C ASP A 38 11.08 -19.88 5.53
N ASP A 39 9.79 -19.62 5.26
CA ASP A 39 9.31 -19.20 3.93
C ASP A 39 9.92 -17.86 3.49
N THR A 40 10.11 -16.94 4.44
CA THR A 40 10.78 -15.66 4.16
C THR A 40 12.26 -15.82 3.87
N LEU A 41 12.91 -16.83 4.45
CA LEU A 41 14.33 -17.13 4.23
C LEU A 41 14.57 -17.85 2.91
N ASP A 42 13.61 -18.68 2.49
CA ASP A 42 13.65 -19.41 1.21
C ASP A 42 13.42 -18.50 0.00
N GLU A 43 12.76 -17.35 0.19
CA GLU A 43 12.58 -16.33 -0.83
C GLU A 43 13.88 -15.54 -1.08
N GLY A 44 14.82 -16.20 -1.75
CA GLY A 44 16.09 -15.58 -2.14
C GLY A 44 15.87 -14.40 -3.09
N TYR A 45 16.38 -13.22 -2.70
CA TYR A 45 16.46 -12.08 -3.61
C TYR A 45 17.50 -12.37 -4.71
N SER A 46 17.07 -12.40 -5.97
CA SER A 46 17.97 -12.46 -7.13
C SER A 46 18.25 -11.04 -7.62
N PRO A 47 19.46 -10.49 -7.41
CA PRO A 47 19.80 -9.16 -7.88
C PRO A 47 19.78 -9.10 -9.41
N PRO A 48 19.60 -7.91 -10.00
CA PRO A 48 19.69 -7.76 -11.44
C PRO A 48 21.02 -8.29 -12.00
N GLU A 49 20.94 -9.13 -13.05
CA GLU A 49 22.10 -9.68 -13.77
C GLU A 49 23.00 -8.60 -14.41
N LYS A 50 22.51 -7.34 -14.46
CA LYS A 50 23.22 -6.19 -15.01
C LYS A 50 23.09 -4.99 -14.08
N PRO A 51 24.15 -4.18 -13.93
CA PRO A 51 24.08 -2.96 -13.14
C PRO A 51 23.03 -1.99 -13.71
N LEU A 52 22.14 -1.51 -12.85
CA LEU A 52 21.09 -0.57 -13.23
C LEU A 52 21.63 0.86 -13.20
N GLY A 53 21.22 1.66 -14.18
CA GLY A 53 21.47 3.10 -14.20
C GLY A 53 22.92 3.55 -14.47
N VAL A 54 23.87 2.63 -14.59
CA VAL A 54 25.30 2.96 -14.85
C VAL A 54 25.56 3.65 -16.19
N THR A 55 24.62 3.54 -17.13
CA THR A 55 24.69 4.19 -18.44
C THR A 55 23.88 5.48 -18.51
N LYS A 56 23.28 5.93 -17.40
CA LYS A 56 22.54 7.19 -17.36
C LYS A 56 23.50 8.38 -17.21
N TYR A 57 23.04 9.53 -17.70
CA TYR A 57 23.73 10.80 -17.48
C TYR A 57 23.71 11.17 -15.99
N GLY A 58 24.77 11.81 -15.50
CA GLY A 58 24.89 12.25 -14.10
C GLY A 58 25.55 11.22 -13.18
N THR A 59 26.18 10.18 -13.74
CA THR A 59 26.93 9.18 -12.98
C THR A 59 28.34 9.65 -12.65
N THR A 60 28.85 10.66 -13.38
CA THR A 60 30.16 11.26 -13.13
C THR A 60 30.06 12.65 -12.49
N ALA A 61 31.12 13.06 -11.78
CA ALA A 61 31.17 14.38 -11.13
C ALA A 61 31.08 15.54 -12.12
N ALA A 62 31.64 15.39 -13.32
CA ALA A 62 31.57 16.39 -14.38
C ALA A 62 30.13 16.55 -14.90
N GLU A 63 29.44 15.44 -15.19
CA GLU A 63 28.03 15.48 -15.63
C GLU A 63 27.10 16.09 -14.59
N GLN A 64 27.33 15.83 -13.30
CA GLN A 64 26.55 16.45 -12.22
C GLN A 64 26.80 17.96 -12.13
N HIS A 65 28.03 18.40 -12.38
CA HIS A 65 28.36 19.83 -12.42
C HIS A 65 27.71 20.52 -13.62
N ASP A 66 27.81 19.91 -14.80
CA ASP A 66 27.33 20.50 -16.04
C ASP A 66 25.81 20.40 -16.18
N GLY A 67 25.20 19.40 -15.55
CA GLY A 67 23.76 19.14 -15.58
C GLY A 67 23.29 18.56 -16.91
N GLU A 68 22.06 18.04 -16.91
CA GLU A 68 21.47 17.41 -18.09
C GLU A 68 20.71 18.44 -18.94
N THR A 69 20.89 18.38 -20.26
CA THR A 69 20.15 19.23 -21.21
C THR A 69 18.71 18.77 -21.38
N LEU A 70 17.84 19.66 -21.87
CA LEU A 70 16.44 19.31 -22.18
C LEU A 70 16.35 18.20 -23.24
N ASP A 71 17.17 18.26 -24.28
CA ASP A 71 17.17 17.27 -25.36
C ASP A 71 17.56 15.87 -24.85
N GLN A 72 18.55 15.78 -23.97
CA GLN A 72 18.93 14.52 -23.31
C GLN A 72 17.78 13.95 -22.47
N ARG A 73 17.08 14.78 -21.70
CA ARG A 73 15.91 14.35 -20.92
C ARG A 73 14.79 13.85 -21.83
N LEU A 74 14.50 14.57 -22.91
CA LEU A 74 13.48 14.16 -23.89
C LEU A 74 13.84 12.84 -24.57
N SER A 75 15.12 12.60 -24.86
CA SER A 75 15.56 11.33 -25.46
C SER A 75 15.38 10.11 -24.56
N GLN A 76 15.23 10.32 -23.25
CA GLN A 76 15.01 9.25 -22.26
C GLN A 76 13.53 8.98 -21.99
N GLU A 77 12.65 9.87 -22.44
CA GLU A 77 11.21 9.74 -22.23
C GLU A 77 10.65 8.55 -23.02
N VAL A 78 9.68 7.86 -22.42
CA VAL A 78 8.91 6.80 -23.05
C VAL A 78 7.45 7.27 -23.09
N PRO A 79 6.72 7.06 -24.21
CA PRO A 79 5.31 7.43 -24.28
C PRO A 79 4.50 6.80 -23.15
N ASP A 80 3.52 7.56 -22.66
CA ASP A 80 2.55 7.04 -21.69
C ASP A 80 1.79 5.85 -22.27
N VAL A 81 1.63 4.81 -21.46
CA VAL A 81 0.77 3.67 -21.78
C VAL A 81 -0.67 4.06 -21.53
N SER A 82 -1.51 4.01 -22.57
CA SER A 82 -2.95 4.17 -22.42
C SER A 82 -3.51 3.03 -21.56
N ALA A 83 -4.46 3.36 -20.69
CA ALA A 83 -5.30 2.35 -20.06
C ALA A 83 -5.98 1.51 -21.17
N PRO A 84 -6.25 0.22 -20.93
CA PRO A 84 -7.09 -0.56 -21.84
C PRO A 84 -8.42 0.16 -22.04
N ASP A 85 -9.02 -0.03 -23.21
CA ASP A 85 -10.34 0.52 -23.50
C ASP A 85 -11.32 0.06 -22.40
N GLY A 86 -11.96 1.03 -21.75
CA GLY A 86 -13.05 0.79 -20.80
C GLY A 86 -14.29 0.24 -21.51
N ASP A 87 -15.32 -0.08 -20.75
CA ASP A 87 -16.62 -0.49 -21.31
C ASP A 87 -17.42 0.70 -21.89
N GLY A 88 -16.88 1.92 -21.80
CA GLY A 88 -17.49 3.15 -22.29
C GLY A 88 -18.56 3.72 -21.35
N VAL A 89 -18.78 3.09 -20.19
CA VAL A 89 -19.76 3.53 -19.20
C VAL A 89 -19.14 4.62 -18.32
N GLY A 90 -19.92 5.59 -17.88
CA GLY A 90 -19.41 6.68 -17.03
C GLY A 90 -18.46 7.71 -17.69
N ASP A 91 -17.94 7.45 -18.89
CA ASP A 91 -16.92 8.27 -19.58
C ASP A 91 -17.38 9.66 -20.06
N LYS A 92 -18.67 9.96 -19.98
CA LYS A 92 -19.23 11.24 -20.46
C LYS A 92 -18.80 12.39 -19.54
N PRO A 93 -18.12 13.45 -20.05
CA PRO A 93 -17.79 14.62 -19.25
C PRO A 93 -19.05 15.29 -18.67
N GLY A 94 -19.09 15.42 -17.34
CA GLY A 94 -20.26 15.93 -16.62
C GLY A 94 -21.45 14.97 -16.55
N GLY A 95 -21.26 13.69 -16.86
CA GLY A 95 -22.23 12.62 -16.64
C GLY A 95 -22.28 12.15 -15.17
N GLU A 96 -23.07 11.12 -14.91
CA GLU A 96 -23.29 10.57 -13.56
C GLU A 96 -22.12 9.72 -13.05
N GLY A 97 -21.07 9.51 -13.87
CA GLY A 97 -19.94 8.66 -13.56
C GLY A 97 -20.25 7.17 -13.78
N GLU A 98 -19.29 6.33 -13.40
CA GLU A 98 -19.44 4.87 -13.43
C GLU A 98 -20.52 4.42 -12.42
N PRO A 99 -21.43 3.50 -12.81
CA PRO A 99 -22.40 2.96 -11.88
C PRO A 99 -21.69 2.21 -10.75
N VAL A 100 -21.95 2.63 -9.51
CA VAL A 100 -21.44 1.96 -8.32
C VAL A 100 -22.37 0.80 -7.97
N ASP A 101 -21.80 -0.37 -7.69
CA ASP A 101 -22.56 -1.50 -7.17
C ASP A 101 -23.11 -1.14 -5.78
N PRO A 102 -24.44 -1.12 -5.57
CA PRO A 102 -25.04 -0.80 -4.27
C PRO A 102 -24.74 -1.85 -3.19
N GLU A 103 -24.24 -3.03 -3.57
CA GLU A 103 -23.90 -4.13 -2.65
C GLU A 103 -22.38 -4.22 -2.36
N ALA A 104 -21.58 -3.25 -2.83
CA ALA A 104 -20.12 -3.21 -2.61
C ALA A 104 -19.73 -2.96 -1.14
#